data_AF-A0A431KHG0-F1
#
_entry.id   AF-A0A431KHG0-F1
#
_cell.length_a   1.000
_cell.length_b   1.000
_cell.length_c   1.000
_cell.angle_alpha   90.00
_cell.angle_beta   90.00
_cell.angle_gamma   90.00
#
_symmetry.space_group_name_H-M   'P 1'
#
loop_
_entity.id
_entity.type
_entity.pdbx_description
1 polymer ?
#
loop_
_entity_poly.entity_id
_entity_poly.type
_entity_poly.pdbx_seq_one_letter_code
_entity_poly.pdbx_strand_id
1 'polypeptide(L)'
;MSELWSSLRPQLEYLATPLPLAALGLADAHRDEIAPLLVAELEALAADPTPAQADGYVLHLYAMLLLARWRTPSAYRPLVELGHLDESQVDTVFGQLVHDSYGRALASTCDGDLAPLAALADDDGASRWARAAALEAMSLAALEGLTPRGPVVDFLADFGTREAQALQDTPERGEDFPLLDALVTHLADLGAVEHLPTIHEWFAAGLIDDSYVDADQLEDDIRRNPADALAALREAGHGLIDDLRPEIAAWPDIHHMPPVALAPIPLGAIREPIVRDGAKVGRNDPCPCGSGRKYKKCHGAN
;
A
#
# COMPACT_ATOMS: atom_id res chain seq x y z
N MET A 1 -23.72 20.96 14.12
CA MET A 1 -22.68 20.20 14.84
C MET A 1 -23.24 19.78 16.18
N SER A 2 -23.11 18.51 16.57
CA SER A 2 -23.60 18.06 17.88
C SER A 2 -22.67 18.51 19.02
N GLU A 3 -23.20 18.61 20.23
CA GLU A 3 -22.38 18.90 21.42
C GLU A 3 -21.35 17.81 21.67
N LEU A 4 -21.72 16.55 21.41
CA LEU A 4 -20.83 15.40 21.55
C LEU A 4 -19.64 15.48 20.59
N TRP A 5 -19.88 15.75 19.30
CA TRP A 5 -18.80 15.86 18.31
C TRP A 5 -17.87 17.04 18.61
N SER A 6 -18.43 18.16 19.04
CA SER A 6 -17.65 19.33 19.47
C SER A 6 -16.71 19.00 20.63
N SER A 7 -17.07 18.04 21.49
CA SER A 7 -16.20 17.53 22.55
C SER A 7 -15.24 16.42 22.09
N LEU A 8 -15.65 15.57 21.15
CA LEU A 8 -14.86 14.41 20.70
C LEU A 8 -13.76 14.79 19.72
N ARG A 9 -14.08 15.62 18.71
CA ARG A 9 -13.17 15.93 17.61
C ARG A 9 -11.78 16.38 18.11
N PRO A 10 -11.64 17.33 19.04
CA PRO A 10 -10.31 17.77 19.50
C PRO A 10 -9.48 16.67 20.17
N GLN A 11 -10.11 15.59 20.66
CA GLN A 11 -9.42 14.45 21.29
C GLN A 11 -8.96 13.40 20.26
N LEU A 12 -9.51 13.43 19.05
CA LEU A 12 -9.22 12.48 17.97
C LEU A 12 -8.45 13.14 16.82
N GLU A 13 -8.41 14.46 16.76
CA GLU A 13 -7.87 15.21 15.62
C GLU A 13 -6.35 15.03 15.46
N TYR A 14 -5.65 14.99 16.60
CA TYR A 14 -4.21 14.80 16.65
C TYR A 14 -3.85 13.59 17.51
N LEU A 15 -2.75 12.92 17.16
CA LEU A 15 -2.23 11.78 17.88
C LEU A 15 -1.87 12.20 19.30
N ALA A 16 -2.41 11.46 20.26
CA ALA A 16 -2.12 11.65 21.68
C ALA A 16 -1.42 10.41 22.24
N THR A 17 -0.48 10.65 23.16
CA THR A 17 0.12 9.61 24.01
C THR A 17 -0.23 9.92 25.47
N PRO A 18 -0.99 9.06 26.17
CA PRO A 18 -1.55 7.77 25.71
C PRO A 18 -2.66 7.94 24.68
N LEU A 19 -2.93 6.87 23.92
CA LEU A 19 -4.00 6.81 22.93
C LEU A 19 -5.37 7.16 23.56
N PRO A 20 -6.26 7.87 22.83
CA PRO A 20 -7.52 8.38 23.36
C PRO A 20 -8.62 7.30 23.43
N LEU A 21 -8.33 6.15 24.06
CA LEU A 21 -9.23 4.99 24.10
C LEU A 21 -10.62 5.29 24.67
N ALA A 22 -10.71 6.23 25.62
CA ALA A 22 -12.00 6.65 26.18
C ALA A 22 -12.85 7.43 25.16
N ALA A 23 -12.22 8.30 24.35
CA ALA A 23 -12.91 9.05 23.30
C ALA A 23 -13.35 8.12 22.16
N LEU A 24 -12.49 7.18 21.76
CA LEU A 24 -12.83 6.15 20.78
C LEU A 24 -13.99 5.26 21.25
N GLY A 25 -13.97 4.83 22.53
CA GLY A 25 -15.07 4.07 23.12
C GLY A 25 -16.38 4.86 23.19
N LEU A 26 -16.30 6.18 23.44
CA LEU A 26 -17.48 7.04 23.41
C LEU A 26 -18.02 7.22 21.98
N ALA A 27 -17.15 7.36 20.97
CA ALA A 27 -17.58 7.36 19.57
C ALA A 27 -18.27 6.03 19.19
N ASP A 28 -17.72 4.88 19.58
CA ASP A 28 -18.30 3.54 19.33
C ASP A 28 -19.67 3.34 20.00
N ALA A 29 -19.91 4.00 21.13
CA ALA A 29 -21.21 4.00 21.81
C ALA A 29 -22.26 4.91 21.16
N HIS A 30 -21.85 5.85 20.30
CA HIS A 30 -22.70 6.87 19.67
C HIS A 30 -22.63 6.86 18.13
N ARG A 31 -22.48 5.66 17.54
CA ARG A 31 -22.26 5.41 16.10
C ARG A 31 -23.18 6.21 15.18
N ASP A 32 -24.50 6.14 15.42
CA ASP A 32 -25.50 6.76 14.54
C ASP A 32 -25.36 8.29 14.47
N GLU A 33 -24.89 8.91 15.56
CA GLU A 33 -24.65 10.34 15.63
C GLU A 33 -23.29 10.72 15.01
N ILE A 34 -22.27 9.88 15.21
CA ILE A 34 -20.88 10.18 14.85
C ILE A 34 -20.53 9.77 13.42
N ALA A 35 -21.08 8.67 12.89
CA ALA A 35 -20.73 8.15 11.57
C ALA A 35 -20.93 9.18 10.44
N PRO A 36 -22.04 9.93 10.34
CA PRO A 36 -22.20 10.94 9.29
C PRO A 36 -21.16 12.06 9.37
N LEU A 37 -20.68 12.38 10.57
CA LEU A 37 -19.67 13.41 10.79
C LEU A 37 -18.29 12.91 10.35
N LEU A 38 -17.94 11.67 10.67
CA LEU A 38 -16.70 11.05 10.21
C LEU A 38 -16.67 10.84 8.69
N VAL A 39 -17.81 10.48 8.08
CA VAL A 39 -17.93 10.40 6.61
C VAL A 39 -17.66 11.77 5.98
N ALA A 40 -18.22 12.84 6.55
CA ALA A 40 -17.96 14.20 6.07
C ALA A 40 -16.49 14.62 6.23
N GLU A 41 -15.77 14.14 7.25
CA GLU A 41 -14.32 14.37 7.36
C GLU A 41 -13.55 13.65 6.23
N LEU A 42 -13.94 12.43 5.86
CA LEU A 42 -13.33 11.71 4.74
C LEU A 42 -13.61 12.39 3.39
N GLU A 43 -14.86 12.84 3.16
CA GLU A 43 -15.25 13.60 1.97
C GLU A 43 -14.47 14.92 1.86
N ALA A 44 -14.32 15.64 2.96
CA ALA A 44 -13.56 16.88 3.00
C ALA A 44 -12.07 16.63 2.70
N LEU A 45 -11.49 15.55 3.23
CA LEU A 45 -10.10 15.20 2.99
C LEU A 45 -9.86 14.74 1.54
N ALA A 46 -10.81 14.02 0.94
CA ALA A 46 -10.74 13.63 -0.46
C ALA A 46 -10.75 14.87 -1.38
N ALA A 47 -11.49 15.92 -1.01
CA ALA A 47 -11.51 17.18 -1.74
C ALA A 47 -10.26 18.05 -1.51
N ASP A 48 -9.69 18.03 -0.30
CA ASP A 48 -8.48 18.76 0.08
C ASP A 48 -7.67 17.96 1.12
N PRO A 49 -6.58 17.27 0.71
CA PRO A 49 -5.78 16.45 1.62
C PRO A 49 -4.81 17.28 2.49
N THR A 50 -4.80 18.62 2.37
CA THR A 50 -3.91 19.50 3.13
C THR A 50 -3.90 19.24 4.64
N PRO A 51 -5.04 18.96 5.31
CA PRO A 51 -5.03 18.65 6.75
C PRO A 51 -4.13 17.47 7.14
N ALA A 52 -4.00 16.45 6.28
CA ALA A 52 -3.16 15.27 6.55
C ALA A 52 -1.65 15.59 6.60
N GLN A 53 -1.23 16.74 6.10
CA GLN A 53 0.17 17.20 6.16
C GLN A 53 0.54 17.79 7.52
N ALA A 54 -0.44 18.06 8.39
CA ALA A 54 -0.16 18.64 9.70
C ALA A 54 0.46 17.59 10.63
N ASP A 55 1.53 18.00 11.33
CA ASP A 55 2.25 17.11 12.25
C ASP A 55 1.32 16.51 13.30
N GLY A 56 1.31 15.18 13.37
CA GLY A 56 0.46 14.39 14.27
C GLY A 56 -1.04 14.36 13.93
N TYR A 57 -1.52 14.92 12.80
CA TYR A 57 -2.94 14.82 12.44
C TYR A 57 -3.32 13.39 12.04
N VAL A 58 -4.38 12.85 12.65
CA VAL A 58 -4.81 11.44 12.45
C VAL A 58 -6.33 11.25 12.44
N LEU A 59 -7.12 12.33 12.37
CA LEU A 59 -8.57 12.26 12.49
C LEU A 59 -9.21 11.31 11.48
N HIS A 60 -8.77 11.41 10.22
CA HIS A 60 -9.29 10.63 9.11
C HIS A 60 -8.89 9.16 9.19
N LEU A 61 -7.73 8.85 9.79
CA LEU A 61 -7.32 7.46 10.05
C LEU A 61 -8.24 6.81 11.09
N TYR A 62 -8.58 7.54 12.17
CA TYR A 62 -9.61 7.06 13.10
C TYR A 62 -10.99 6.97 12.44
N ALA A 63 -11.34 7.93 11.57
CA ALA A 63 -12.59 7.89 10.82
C ALA A 63 -12.69 6.63 9.96
N MET A 64 -11.65 6.33 9.17
CA MET A 64 -11.56 5.12 8.36
C MET A 64 -11.76 3.86 9.19
N LEU A 65 -11.01 3.70 10.29
CA LEU A 65 -11.07 2.48 11.10
C LEU A 65 -12.41 2.31 11.84
N LEU A 66 -12.98 3.40 12.38
CA LEU A 66 -14.30 3.35 13.04
C LEU A 66 -15.41 3.02 12.03
N LEU A 67 -15.42 3.68 10.87
CA LEU A 67 -16.43 3.48 9.83
C LEU A 67 -16.33 2.07 9.22
N ALA A 68 -15.11 1.55 9.05
CA ALA A 68 -14.86 0.17 8.68
C ALA A 68 -15.40 -0.81 9.72
N ARG A 69 -15.07 -0.62 11.00
CA ARG A 69 -15.61 -1.43 12.11
C ARG A 69 -17.13 -1.43 12.17
N TRP A 70 -17.76 -0.30 11.91
CA TRP A 70 -19.22 -0.18 11.91
C TRP A 70 -19.88 -0.66 10.63
N ARG A 71 -19.10 -1.08 9.63
CA ARG A 71 -19.57 -1.48 8.29
C ARG A 71 -20.43 -0.40 7.64
N THR A 72 -19.95 0.84 7.67
CA THR A 72 -20.72 2.03 7.23
C THR A 72 -20.58 2.23 5.72
N PRO A 73 -21.61 1.95 4.90
CA PRO A 73 -21.43 1.95 3.45
C PRO A 73 -21.23 3.34 2.84
N SER A 74 -21.73 4.39 3.50
CA SER A 74 -21.53 5.77 3.05
C SER A 74 -20.07 6.23 3.11
N ALA A 75 -19.20 5.51 3.81
CA ALA A 75 -17.76 5.79 3.84
C ALA A 75 -17.01 5.22 2.64
N TYR A 76 -17.62 4.28 1.89
CA TYR A 76 -16.94 3.53 0.83
C TYR A 76 -16.43 4.42 -0.29
N ARG A 77 -17.29 5.26 -0.87
CA ARG A 77 -16.90 6.15 -1.98
C ARG A 77 -15.86 7.18 -1.54
N PRO A 78 -16.02 7.90 -0.41
CA PRO A 78 -14.97 8.80 0.08
C PRO A 78 -13.61 8.11 0.30
N LEU A 79 -13.60 6.88 0.80
CA LEU A 79 -12.35 6.11 0.95
C LEU A 79 -11.73 5.78 -0.41
N VAL A 80 -12.51 5.31 -1.39
CA VAL A 80 -12.01 5.04 -2.75
C VAL A 80 -11.42 6.31 -3.37
N GLU A 81 -12.09 7.46 -3.24
CA GLU A 81 -11.60 8.74 -3.78
C GLU A 81 -10.25 9.15 -3.17
N LEU A 82 -10.01 8.90 -1.89
CA LEU A 82 -8.69 9.11 -1.27
C LEU A 82 -7.60 8.22 -1.88
N GLY A 83 -7.95 7.05 -2.40
CA GLY A 83 -7.02 6.16 -3.09
C GLY A 83 -6.53 6.70 -4.44
N HIS A 84 -7.31 7.58 -5.09
CA HIS A 84 -6.96 8.21 -6.37
C HIS A 84 -5.95 9.36 -6.24
N LEU A 85 -5.50 9.68 -5.03
CA LEU A 85 -4.40 10.60 -4.82
C LEU A 85 -3.09 10.06 -5.42
N ASP A 86 -2.17 10.96 -5.77
CA ASP A 86 -0.86 10.54 -6.29
C ASP A 86 -0.02 9.83 -5.21
N GLU A 87 1.04 9.14 -5.63
CA GLU A 87 1.94 8.39 -4.74
C GLU A 87 2.41 9.19 -3.51
N SER A 88 2.76 10.46 -3.69
CA SER A 88 3.28 11.30 -2.59
C SER A 88 2.19 11.70 -1.60
N GLN A 89 0.98 11.93 -2.13
CA GLN A 89 -0.17 12.29 -1.33
C GLN A 89 -0.76 11.08 -0.60
N VAL A 90 -0.79 9.90 -1.21
CA VAL A 90 -1.24 8.65 -0.57
C VAL A 90 -0.35 8.31 0.63
N ASP A 91 0.97 8.39 0.49
CA ASP A 91 1.91 8.17 1.59
C ASP A 91 1.69 9.19 2.73
N THR A 92 1.42 10.45 2.39
CA THR A 92 1.09 11.48 3.38
C THR A 92 -0.23 11.20 4.09
N VAL A 93 -1.27 10.80 3.34
CA VAL A 93 -2.62 10.60 3.87
C VAL A 93 -2.69 9.33 4.71
N PHE A 94 -2.18 8.21 4.23
CA PHE A 94 -2.35 6.93 4.88
C PHE A 94 -1.12 6.49 5.67
N GLY A 95 0.07 6.95 5.30
CA GLY A 95 1.33 6.42 5.82
C GLY A 95 1.36 4.90 5.67
N GLN A 96 1.79 4.20 6.73
CA GLN A 96 1.83 2.73 6.74
C GLN A 96 0.47 2.06 6.57
N LEU A 97 -0.63 2.74 6.90
CA LEU A 97 -1.96 2.13 6.82
C LEU A 97 -2.40 1.83 5.39
N VAL A 98 -1.76 2.42 4.37
CA VAL A 98 -2.05 2.06 2.97
C VAL A 98 -1.76 0.58 2.70
N HIS A 99 -0.77 0.02 3.40
CA HIS A 99 -0.38 -1.39 3.29
C HIS A 99 -1.16 -2.28 4.26
N ASP A 100 -1.40 -1.79 5.49
CA ASP A 100 -1.87 -2.66 6.57
C ASP A 100 -3.40 -2.73 6.67
N SER A 101 -4.10 -1.60 6.48
CA SER A 101 -5.51 -1.46 6.88
C SER A 101 -6.42 -0.93 5.77
N TYR A 102 -5.88 -0.21 4.78
CA TYR A 102 -6.70 0.54 3.83
C TYR A 102 -7.55 -0.38 2.94
N GLY A 103 -6.99 -1.45 2.37
CA GLY A 103 -7.78 -2.41 1.58
C GLY A 103 -8.82 -3.16 2.42
N ARG A 104 -8.48 -3.54 3.66
CA ARG A 104 -9.44 -4.11 4.64
C ARG A 104 -10.55 -3.12 5.02
N ALA A 105 -10.26 -1.83 5.13
CA ALA A 105 -11.25 -0.78 5.40
C ALA A 105 -12.17 -0.54 4.19
N LEU A 106 -11.62 -0.56 2.97
CA LEU A 106 -12.40 -0.54 1.73
C LEU A 106 -13.35 -1.75 1.65
N ALA A 107 -12.87 -2.96 1.90
CA ALA A 107 -13.72 -4.16 1.96
C ALA A 107 -14.81 -4.06 3.03
N SER A 108 -14.45 -3.55 4.22
CA SER A 108 -15.38 -3.42 5.36
C SER A 108 -16.51 -2.42 5.10
N THR A 109 -16.29 -1.43 4.23
CA THR A 109 -17.28 -0.40 3.90
C THR A 109 -17.97 -0.67 2.56
N CYS A 110 -17.46 -1.61 1.75
CA CYS A 110 -17.98 -1.94 0.43
C CYS A 110 -19.50 -2.19 0.46
N ASP A 111 -20.22 -1.50 -0.43
CA ASP A 111 -21.68 -1.57 -0.58
C ASP A 111 -22.13 -2.65 -1.57
N GLY A 112 -21.18 -3.44 -2.09
CA GLY A 112 -21.39 -4.49 -3.09
C GLY A 112 -21.18 -4.04 -4.54
N ASP A 113 -21.08 -2.73 -4.81
CA ASP A 113 -20.74 -2.22 -6.14
C ASP A 113 -19.22 -2.06 -6.29
N LEU A 114 -18.64 -2.99 -7.06
CA LEU A 114 -17.20 -3.09 -7.31
C LEU A 114 -16.65 -2.03 -8.28
N ALA A 115 -17.50 -1.30 -9.00
CA ALA A 115 -17.03 -0.43 -10.07
C ALA A 115 -15.99 0.61 -9.60
N PRO A 116 -16.11 1.20 -8.40
CA PRO A 116 -15.08 2.15 -7.95
C PRO A 116 -13.79 1.51 -7.47
N LEU A 117 -13.82 0.27 -6.96
CA LEU A 117 -12.57 -0.47 -6.72
C LEU A 117 -11.88 -0.82 -8.04
N ALA A 118 -12.65 -1.16 -9.08
CA ALA A 118 -12.11 -1.44 -10.40
C ALA A 118 -11.48 -0.19 -11.01
N ALA A 119 -12.17 0.95 -10.90
CA ALA A 119 -11.65 2.24 -11.35
C ALA A 119 -10.35 2.62 -10.62
N LEU A 120 -10.26 2.39 -9.31
CA LEU A 120 -9.04 2.64 -8.55
C LEU A 120 -7.90 1.70 -8.95
N ALA A 121 -8.16 0.40 -9.10
CA ALA A 121 -7.14 -0.55 -9.54
C ALA A 121 -6.58 -0.21 -10.93
N ASP A 122 -7.43 0.27 -11.85
CA ASP A 122 -7.07 0.65 -13.22
C ASP A 122 -6.48 2.07 -13.36
N ASP A 123 -6.43 2.86 -12.28
CA ASP A 123 -5.88 4.22 -12.33
C ASP A 123 -4.34 4.22 -12.26
N ASP A 124 -3.70 4.32 -13.43
CA ASP A 124 -2.25 4.44 -13.54
C ASP A 124 -1.66 5.74 -12.92
N GLY A 125 -2.49 6.71 -12.57
CA GLY A 125 -2.09 7.91 -11.83
C GLY A 125 -2.12 7.73 -10.30
N ALA A 126 -2.83 6.71 -9.80
CA ALA A 126 -2.92 6.41 -8.38
C ALA A 126 -1.67 5.69 -7.88
N SER A 127 -1.44 5.77 -6.57
CA SER A 127 -0.37 5.00 -5.93
C SER A 127 -0.52 3.50 -6.18
N ARG A 128 0.60 2.82 -6.44
CA ARG A 128 0.60 1.34 -6.58
C ARG A 128 0.04 0.65 -5.34
N TRP A 129 0.24 1.22 -4.15
CA TRP A 129 -0.27 0.67 -2.90
C TRP A 129 -1.77 0.83 -2.77
N ALA A 130 -2.32 1.96 -3.22
CA ALA A 130 -3.77 2.17 -3.27
C ALA A 130 -4.43 1.22 -4.29
N ARG A 131 -3.78 0.98 -5.43
CA ARG A 131 -4.22 0.00 -6.43
C ARG A 131 -4.19 -1.43 -5.88
N ALA A 132 -3.12 -1.82 -5.19
CA ALA A 132 -3.03 -3.11 -4.52
C ALA A 132 -4.11 -3.28 -3.43
N ALA A 133 -4.35 -2.24 -2.63
CA ALA A 133 -5.43 -2.22 -1.63
C ALA A 133 -6.82 -2.38 -2.27
N ALA A 134 -7.03 -1.88 -3.50
CA ALA A 134 -8.27 -2.10 -4.23
C ALA A 134 -8.45 -3.57 -4.64
N LEU A 135 -7.39 -4.24 -5.10
CA LEU A 135 -7.39 -5.67 -5.41
C LEU A 135 -7.65 -6.52 -4.15
N GLU A 136 -6.98 -6.17 -3.03
CA GLU A 136 -7.22 -6.79 -1.72
C GLU A 136 -8.68 -6.63 -1.30
N ALA A 137 -9.23 -5.42 -1.43
CA ALA A 137 -10.59 -5.12 -1.02
C ALA A 137 -11.64 -5.95 -1.79
N MET A 138 -11.45 -6.14 -3.10
CA MET A 138 -12.32 -6.98 -3.91
C MET A 138 -12.24 -8.45 -3.49
N SER A 139 -11.02 -8.96 -3.29
CA SER A 139 -10.79 -10.35 -2.88
C SER A 139 -11.42 -10.63 -1.53
N LEU A 140 -11.15 -9.78 -0.53
CA LEU A 140 -11.69 -9.92 0.81
C LEU A 140 -13.22 -9.78 0.83
N ALA A 141 -13.79 -8.84 0.05
CA ALA A 141 -15.24 -8.73 -0.09
C ALA A 141 -15.88 -10.00 -0.68
N ALA A 142 -15.22 -10.67 -1.63
CA ALA A 142 -15.71 -11.93 -2.19
C ALA A 142 -15.60 -13.10 -1.20
N LEU A 143 -14.47 -13.20 -0.48
CA LEU A 143 -14.26 -14.22 0.56
C LEU A 143 -15.29 -14.10 1.69
N GLU A 144 -15.58 -12.87 2.10
CA GLU A 144 -16.57 -12.53 3.12
C GLU A 144 -18.03 -12.67 2.63
N GLY A 145 -18.24 -12.91 1.34
CA GLY A 145 -19.56 -13.06 0.72
C GLY A 145 -20.34 -11.76 0.56
N LEU A 146 -19.67 -10.61 0.61
CA LEU A 146 -20.25 -9.28 0.36
C LEU A 146 -20.51 -9.04 -1.13
N THR A 147 -19.73 -9.69 -1.99
CA THR A 147 -19.88 -9.68 -3.45
C THR A 147 -19.74 -11.09 -4.02
N PRO A 148 -20.31 -11.42 -5.19
CA PRO A 148 -20.10 -12.73 -5.81
C PRO A 148 -18.63 -12.95 -6.22
N ARG A 149 -18.07 -14.13 -5.94
CA ARG A 149 -16.71 -14.55 -6.35
C ARG A 149 -16.45 -14.38 -7.84
N GLY A 150 -17.37 -14.84 -8.69
CA GLY A 150 -17.17 -14.92 -10.16
C GLY A 150 -16.71 -13.61 -10.79
N PRO A 151 -17.49 -12.52 -10.67
CA PRO A 151 -17.10 -11.20 -11.16
C PRO A 151 -15.76 -10.67 -10.62
N VAL A 152 -15.41 -10.99 -9.37
CA VAL A 152 -14.10 -10.61 -8.81
C VAL A 152 -12.97 -11.39 -9.47
N VAL A 153 -13.10 -12.71 -9.60
CA VAL A 153 -12.11 -13.56 -10.29
C VAL A 153 -11.95 -13.13 -11.75
N ASP A 154 -13.06 -12.86 -12.45
CA ASP A 154 -13.04 -12.39 -13.84
C ASP A 154 -12.28 -11.06 -13.97
N PHE A 155 -12.53 -10.11 -13.07
CA PHE A 155 -11.81 -8.83 -13.05
C PHE A 155 -10.32 -9.01 -12.75
N LEU A 156 -9.97 -9.78 -11.71
CA LEU A 156 -8.57 -10.02 -11.33
C LEU A 156 -7.80 -10.72 -12.45
N ALA A 157 -8.40 -11.71 -13.13
CA ALA A 157 -7.76 -12.40 -14.24
C ALA A 157 -7.54 -11.48 -15.47
N ASP A 158 -8.52 -10.64 -15.81
CA ASP A 158 -8.38 -9.64 -16.87
C ASP A 158 -7.31 -8.60 -16.51
N PHE A 159 -7.37 -8.05 -15.30
CA PHE A 159 -6.38 -7.09 -14.79
C PHE A 159 -4.97 -7.69 -14.83
N GLY A 160 -4.79 -8.91 -14.31
CA GLY A 160 -3.49 -9.58 -14.29
C GLY A 160 -2.94 -9.80 -15.70
N THR A 161 -3.80 -10.13 -16.67
CA THR A 161 -3.39 -10.26 -18.08
C THR A 161 -2.91 -8.93 -18.65
N ARG A 162 -3.62 -7.83 -18.36
CA ARG A 162 -3.23 -6.48 -18.81
C ARG A 162 -1.94 -6.01 -18.14
N GLU A 163 -1.79 -6.25 -16.84
CA GLU A 163 -0.59 -5.86 -16.09
C GLU A 163 0.63 -6.69 -16.51
N ALA A 164 0.46 -8.00 -16.75
CA ALA A 164 1.52 -8.85 -17.30
C ALA A 164 2.01 -8.36 -18.66
N GLN A 165 1.10 -7.95 -19.55
CA GLN A 165 1.47 -7.35 -20.83
C GLN A 165 2.20 -6.01 -20.63
N ALA A 166 1.71 -5.16 -19.73
CA ALA A 166 2.35 -3.87 -19.43
C ALA A 166 3.77 -4.03 -18.87
N LEU A 167 4.01 -5.03 -18.03
CA LEU A 167 5.34 -5.37 -17.50
C LEU A 167 6.29 -5.89 -18.60
N GLN A 168 5.78 -6.67 -19.55
CA GLN A 168 6.58 -7.09 -20.71
C GLN A 168 6.95 -5.92 -21.62
N ASP A 169 6.03 -4.98 -21.82
CA ASP A 169 6.25 -3.80 -22.67
C ASP A 169 7.15 -2.76 -21.98
N THR A 170 7.07 -2.63 -20.66
CA THR A 170 7.82 -1.67 -19.84
C THR A 170 8.25 -2.32 -18.52
N PRO A 171 9.39 -3.05 -18.51
CA PRO A 171 9.86 -3.77 -17.32
C PRO A 171 10.10 -2.87 -16.11
N GLU A 172 10.47 -1.61 -16.32
CA GLU A 172 10.75 -0.65 -15.24
C GLU A 172 9.50 -0.33 -14.40
N ARG A 173 8.29 -0.60 -14.92
CA ARG A 173 7.02 -0.44 -14.19
C ARG A 173 6.92 -1.39 -13.00
N GLY A 174 7.60 -2.53 -13.05
CA GLY A 174 7.65 -3.53 -12.00
C GLY A 174 8.82 -3.40 -11.05
N GLU A 175 9.64 -2.34 -11.15
CA GLU A 175 10.71 -2.12 -10.18
C GLU A 175 10.11 -1.98 -8.76
N ASP A 176 10.70 -2.69 -7.79
CA ASP A 176 10.30 -2.84 -6.39
C ASP A 176 9.07 -3.72 -6.08
N PHE A 177 7.92 -3.50 -6.73
CA PHE A 177 6.69 -4.24 -6.40
C PHE A 177 5.73 -4.36 -7.59
N PRO A 178 5.82 -5.44 -8.38
CA PRO A 178 4.82 -5.79 -9.39
C PRO A 178 3.44 -6.02 -8.76
N LEU A 179 2.39 -5.35 -9.24
CA LEU A 179 1.01 -5.62 -8.78
C LEU A 179 0.57 -7.06 -9.03
N LEU A 180 1.23 -7.75 -9.97
CA LEU A 180 1.01 -9.16 -10.28
C LEU A 180 1.31 -10.06 -9.08
N ASP A 181 2.29 -9.70 -8.24
CA ASP A 181 2.70 -10.46 -7.05
C ASP A 181 1.56 -10.54 -6.01
N ALA A 182 0.92 -9.41 -5.72
CA ALA A 182 -0.26 -9.38 -4.86
C ALA A 182 -1.45 -10.12 -5.50
N LEU A 183 -1.64 -9.90 -6.80
CA LEU A 183 -2.80 -10.42 -7.53
C LEU A 183 -2.85 -11.95 -7.55
N VAL A 184 -1.72 -12.63 -7.75
CA VAL A 184 -1.71 -14.11 -7.77
C VAL A 184 -2.07 -14.70 -6.42
N THR A 185 -1.71 -14.04 -5.32
CA THR A 185 -2.12 -14.43 -3.96
C THR A 185 -3.64 -14.31 -3.81
N HIS A 186 -4.24 -13.24 -4.32
CA HIS A 186 -5.70 -13.07 -4.29
C HIS A 186 -6.44 -14.10 -5.15
N LEU A 187 -5.92 -14.43 -6.34
CA LEU A 187 -6.47 -15.52 -7.16
C LEU A 187 -6.36 -16.87 -6.44
N ALA A 188 -5.29 -17.10 -5.69
CA ALA A 188 -5.11 -18.30 -4.88
C ALA A 188 -6.11 -18.37 -3.72
N ASP A 189 -6.26 -17.29 -2.93
CA ASP A 189 -7.22 -17.23 -1.82
C ASP A 189 -8.67 -17.48 -2.29
N LEU A 190 -9.03 -16.98 -3.48
CA LEU A 190 -10.33 -17.19 -4.09
C LEU A 190 -10.49 -18.60 -4.71
N GLY A 191 -9.45 -19.43 -4.70
CA GLY A 191 -9.44 -20.76 -5.27
C GLY A 191 -9.64 -20.75 -6.78
N ALA A 192 -9.04 -19.81 -7.50
CA ALA A 192 -9.21 -19.58 -8.94
C ALA A 192 -8.40 -20.56 -9.81
N VAL A 193 -8.56 -21.86 -9.56
CA VAL A 193 -7.84 -22.96 -10.23
C VAL A 193 -7.93 -22.92 -11.76
N GLU A 194 -9.01 -22.33 -12.29
CA GLU A 194 -9.23 -22.10 -13.72
C GLU A 194 -8.15 -21.22 -14.38
N HIS A 195 -7.47 -20.35 -13.60
CA HIS A 195 -6.44 -19.43 -14.08
C HIS A 195 -5.00 -19.91 -13.81
N LEU A 196 -4.84 -21.06 -13.15
CA LEU A 196 -3.52 -21.62 -12.83
C LEU A 196 -2.59 -21.77 -14.06
N PRO A 197 -3.06 -22.20 -15.26
CA PRO A 197 -2.20 -22.25 -16.44
C PRO A 197 -1.63 -20.89 -16.83
N THR A 198 -2.43 -19.81 -16.76
CA THR A 198 -1.99 -18.45 -17.08
C THR A 198 -1.02 -17.93 -16.01
N ILE A 199 -1.27 -18.22 -14.75
CA ILE A 199 -0.35 -17.89 -13.65
C ILE A 199 1.02 -18.56 -13.87
N HIS A 200 1.05 -19.84 -14.27
CA HIS A 200 2.30 -20.52 -14.61
C HIS A 200 3.05 -19.87 -15.79
N GLU A 201 2.33 -19.31 -16.76
CA GLU A 201 2.95 -18.55 -17.86
C GLU A 201 3.61 -17.26 -17.33
N TRP A 202 3.01 -16.59 -16.34
CA TRP A 202 3.59 -15.41 -15.70
C TRP A 202 4.87 -15.74 -14.90
N PHE A 203 4.88 -16.83 -14.14
CA PHE A 203 6.10 -17.33 -13.48
C PHE A 203 7.19 -17.69 -14.49
N ALA A 204 6.85 -18.45 -15.54
CA ALA A 204 7.80 -18.84 -16.56
C ALA A 204 8.40 -17.64 -17.33
N ALA A 205 7.66 -16.55 -17.42
CA ALA A 205 8.11 -15.29 -17.99
C ALA A 205 8.92 -14.41 -17.03
N GLY A 206 9.04 -14.80 -15.75
CA GLY A 206 9.75 -14.02 -14.72
C GLY A 206 9.04 -12.70 -14.38
N LEU A 207 7.71 -12.67 -14.50
CA LEU A 207 6.89 -11.48 -14.21
C LEU A 207 6.44 -11.40 -12.74
N ILE A 208 6.70 -12.45 -11.97
CA ILE A 208 6.37 -12.56 -10.54
C ILE A 208 7.68 -12.73 -9.78
N ASP A 209 7.82 -12.04 -8.65
CA ASP A 209 8.96 -12.24 -7.75
C ASP A 209 8.78 -13.52 -6.92
N ASP A 210 9.54 -14.57 -7.25
CA ASP A 210 9.56 -15.85 -6.52
C ASP A 210 9.91 -15.70 -5.02
N SER A 211 10.53 -14.58 -4.60
CA SER A 211 10.79 -14.30 -3.19
C SER A 211 9.56 -13.76 -2.45
N TYR A 212 8.58 -13.23 -3.19
CA TYR A 212 7.31 -12.77 -2.66
C TYR A 212 6.28 -13.91 -2.63
N VAL A 213 6.12 -14.65 -3.74
CA VAL A 213 5.23 -15.82 -3.84
C VAL A 213 5.98 -16.98 -4.46
N ASP A 214 6.10 -18.07 -3.71
CA ASP A 214 6.66 -19.33 -4.20
C ASP A 214 5.63 -20.09 -5.05
N ALA A 215 6.03 -20.53 -6.24
CA ALA A 215 5.13 -21.17 -7.21
C ALA A 215 4.58 -22.52 -6.71
N ASP A 216 5.37 -23.30 -5.97
CA ASP A 216 4.92 -24.59 -5.42
C ASP A 216 3.89 -24.35 -4.30
N GLN A 217 4.16 -23.38 -3.41
CA GLN A 217 3.22 -22.96 -2.36
C GLN A 217 1.92 -22.41 -2.95
N LEU A 218 1.99 -21.62 -4.02
CA LEU A 218 0.83 -21.08 -4.70
C LEU A 218 -0.07 -22.17 -5.28
N GLU A 219 0.50 -23.26 -5.81
CA GLU A 219 -0.28 -24.38 -6.34
C GLU A 219 -1.08 -25.09 -5.24
N ASP A 220 -0.53 -25.19 -4.03
CA ASP A 220 -1.25 -25.72 -2.87
C ASP A 220 -2.32 -24.71 -2.37
N ASP A 221 -1.98 -23.42 -2.33
CA ASP A 221 -2.88 -22.36 -1.87
C ASP A 221 -4.11 -22.20 -2.77
N ILE A 222 -3.93 -22.18 -4.10
CA ILE A 222 -5.05 -22.02 -5.05
C ILE A 222 -6.02 -23.21 -5.06
N ARG A 223 -5.58 -24.37 -4.55
CA ARG A 223 -6.42 -25.57 -4.40
C ARG A 223 -7.11 -25.63 -3.04
N ARG A 224 -6.73 -24.77 -2.10
CA ARG A 224 -7.38 -24.64 -0.78
C ARG A 224 -8.83 -24.20 -0.95
N ASN A 225 -9.69 -24.64 -0.04
CA ASN A 225 -11.05 -24.11 0.03
C ASN A 225 -11.00 -22.62 0.43
N PRO A 226 -11.68 -21.71 -0.29
CA PRO A 226 -11.70 -20.28 0.05
C PRO A 226 -12.14 -19.98 1.49
N ALA A 227 -12.98 -20.83 2.10
CA ALA A 227 -13.35 -20.68 3.51
C ALA A 227 -12.16 -20.91 4.46
N ASP A 228 -11.26 -21.84 4.14
CA ASP A 228 -10.05 -22.10 4.92
C ASP A 228 -9.01 -21.00 4.68
N ALA A 229 -8.92 -20.45 3.46
CA ALA A 229 -8.10 -19.27 3.17
C ALA A 229 -8.55 -18.06 3.99
N LEU A 230 -9.86 -17.77 4.01
CA LEU A 230 -10.42 -16.71 4.85
C LEU A 230 -10.15 -16.92 6.35
N ALA A 231 -10.24 -18.16 6.83
CA ALA A 231 -9.91 -18.47 8.22
C ALA A 231 -8.44 -18.17 8.55
N ALA A 232 -7.52 -18.53 7.67
CA ALA A 232 -6.10 -18.22 7.81
C ALA A 232 -5.82 -16.71 7.80
N LEU A 233 -6.44 -15.97 6.87
CA LEU A 233 -6.33 -14.51 6.82
C LEU A 233 -6.79 -13.87 8.13
N ARG A 234 -7.94 -14.31 8.68
CA ARG A 234 -8.44 -13.81 9.96
C ARG A 234 -7.53 -14.15 11.14
N GLU A 235 -6.97 -15.35 11.17
CA GLU A 235 -6.01 -15.75 12.22
C GLU A 235 -4.75 -14.88 12.17
N ALA A 236 -4.31 -14.50 10.98
CA ALA A 236 -3.20 -13.57 10.77
C ALA A 236 -3.56 -12.09 10.96
N GLY A 237 -4.83 -11.75 11.20
CA GLY A 237 -5.30 -10.37 11.39
C GLY A 237 -5.68 -9.62 10.10
N HIS A 238 -5.69 -10.30 8.95
CA HIS A 238 -6.02 -9.73 7.64
C HIS A 238 -7.51 -9.88 7.25
N GLY A 239 -8.39 -10.13 8.22
CA GLY A 239 -9.85 -10.10 8.02
C GLY A 239 -10.41 -8.68 7.96
N LEU A 240 -11.73 -8.54 7.88
CA LEU A 240 -12.37 -7.22 8.02
C LEU A 240 -12.00 -6.54 9.36
N ILE A 241 -12.04 -5.22 9.39
CA ILE A 241 -11.65 -4.43 10.58
C ILE A 241 -12.69 -4.65 11.68
N ASP A 242 -12.39 -5.48 12.67
CA ASP A 242 -13.31 -5.82 13.76
C ASP A 242 -12.90 -5.24 15.12
N ASP A 243 -11.63 -4.89 15.34
CA ASP A 243 -11.14 -4.28 16.57
C ASP A 243 -10.12 -3.20 16.21
N LEU A 244 -10.31 -1.98 16.73
CA LEU A 244 -9.39 -0.88 16.49
C LEU A 244 -8.08 -1.04 17.26
N ARG A 245 -8.09 -1.74 18.41
CA ARG A 245 -6.93 -1.80 19.30
C ARG A 245 -5.67 -2.34 18.62
N PRO A 246 -5.68 -3.49 17.91
CA PRO A 246 -4.50 -3.94 17.20
C PRO A 246 -4.06 -2.94 16.12
N GLU A 247 -5.01 -2.32 15.42
CA GLU A 247 -4.74 -1.37 14.33
C GLU A 247 -4.00 -0.12 14.79
N ILE A 248 -4.28 0.36 16.01
CA ILE A 248 -3.73 1.62 16.53
C ILE A 248 -2.62 1.42 17.57
N ALA A 249 -2.34 0.19 18.00
CA ALA A 249 -1.46 -0.10 19.12
C ALA A 249 -0.04 0.47 18.93
N ALA A 250 0.48 0.38 17.70
CA ALA A 250 1.83 0.80 17.37
C ALA A 250 1.93 2.29 16.96
N TRP A 251 0.82 3.02 16.82
CA TRP A 251 0.83 4.39 16.31
C TRP A 251 1.73 5.34 17.13
N PRO A 252 1.72 5.33 18.48
CA PRO A 252 2.63 6.17 19.25
C PRO A 252 4.11 5.91 18.93
N ASP A 253 4.49 4.65 18.69
CA ASP A 253 5.87 4.27 18.41
C ASP A 253 6.28 4.67 16.98
N ILE A 254 5.36 4.56 16.01
CA ILE A 254 5.58 4.91 14.60
C ILE A 254 5.70 6.43 14.44
N HIS A 255 4.83 7.20 15.09
CA HIS A 255 4.80 8.67 14.98
C HIS A 255 5.75 9.39 15.94
N HIS A 256 6.22 8.73 17.01
CA HIS A 256 7.20 9.29 17.95
C HIS A 256 8.53 8.53 17.92
N MET A 257 8.97 8.07 16.74
CA MET A 257 10.31 7.50 16.65
C MET A 257 11.33 8.59 17.00
N PRO A 258 12.08 8.47 18.12
CA PRO A 258 13.13 9.44 18.41
C PRO A 258 14.09 9.44 17.23
N PRO A 259 14.65 10.60 16.83
CA PRO A 259 15.62 10.64 15.74
C PRO A 259 16.66 9.57 16.03
N VAL A 260 16.85 8.66 15.06
CA VAL A 260 17.83 7.57 15.20
C VAL A 260 19.13 8.23 15.60
N ALA A 261 19.55 8.00 16.83
CA ALA A 261 20.85 8.40 17.31
C ALA A 261 21.85 7.47 16.64
N LEU A 262 22.06 7.68 15.33
CA LEU A 262 23.13 7.03 14.60
C LEU A 262 24.39 7.36 15.38
N ALA A 263 25.10 6.34 15.82
CA ALA A 263 26.47 6.52 16.27
C ALA A 263 27.16 7.34 15.16
N PRO A 264 27.87 8.44 15.51
CA PRO A 264 28.56 9.21 14.50
C PRO A 264 29.36 8.23 13.65
N ILE A 265 29.08 8.21 12.35
CA ILE A 265 29.92 7.48 11.40
C ILE A 265 31.34 7.88 11.76
N PRO A 266 32.26 6.95 12.05
CA PRO A 266 33.63 7.30 12.35
C PRO A 266 34.26 7.85 11.07
N LEU A 267 33.98 9.12 10.78
CA LEU A 267 34.68 9.97 9.82
C LEU A 267 36.16 10.12 10.25
N GLY A 268 36.56 9.63 11.42
CA GLY A 268 37.95 9.39 11.79
C GLY A 268 38.65 8.29 10.97
N ALA A 269 37.92 7.52 10.17
CA ALA A 269 38.45 6.66 9.13
C ALA A 269 38.14 7.20 7.72
N ILE A 270 38.09 8.54 7.57
CA ILE A 270 38.38 9.15 6.26
C ILE A 270 39.77 8.62 5.88
N ARG A 271 39.80 7.61 5.01
CA ARG A 271 41.00 7.31 4.21
C ARG A 271 41.41 8.67 3.65
N GLU A 272 42.65 9.09 3.92
CA GLU A 272 43.19 10.31 3.31
C GLU A 272 42.75 10.34 1.85
N PRO A 273 42.22 11.49 1.34
CA PRO A 273 41.78 11.58 -0.03
C PRO A 273 42.85 10.95 -0.92
N ILE A 274 42.49 9.97 -1.76
CA ILE A 274 43.48 9.24 -2.57
C ILE A 274 44.22 10.28 -3.42
N VAL A 275 45.41 10.65 -2.97
CA VAL A 275 46.30 11.52 -3.71
C VAL A 275 46.87 10.63 -4.80
N ARG A 276 46.63 11.01 -6.05
CA ARG A 276 47.20 10.28 -7.18
C ARG A 276 48.72 10.42 -7.07
N ASP A 277 49.44 9.31 -7.00
CA ASP A 277 50.92 9.32 -7.00
C ASP A 277 51.49 9.94 -8.30
N GLY A 278 50.69 9.98 -9.36
CA GLY A 278 51.06 10.52 -10.68
C GLY A 278 50.35 11.82 -11.03
N ALA A 279 51.01 12.60 -11.90
CA ALA A 279 50.41 13.79 -12.52
C ALA A 279 49.11 13.43 -13.24
N LYS A 280 48.10 14.29 -13.09
CA LYS A 280 46.81 14.14 -13.78
C LYS A 280 47.05 14.20 -15.30
N VAL A 281 46.88 13.07 -15.99
CA VAL A 281 46.94 13.01 -17.46
C VAL A 281 45.86 13.91 -18.05
N GLY A 282 46.27 14.92 -18.80
CA GLY A 282 45.38 15.82 -19.50
C GLY A 282 44.71 15.11 -20.67
N ARG A 283 43.47 15.49 -20.97
CA ARG A 283 42.66 14.90 -22.06
C ARG A 283 43.36 14.90 -23.43
N ASN A 284 44.27 15.86 -23.68
CA ASN A 284 45.03 15.97 -24.93
C ASN A 284 46.48 15.43 -24.85
N ASP A 285 46.94 14.98 -23.69
CA ASP A 285 48.31 14.48 -23.49
C ASP A 285 48.49 13.09 -24.12
N PRO A 286 49.73 12.64 -24.38
CA PRO A 286 50.00 11.26 -24.79
C PRO A 286 49.37 10.25 -23.82
N CYS A 287 48.72 9.23 -24.35
CA CYS A 287 48.08 8.21 -23.54
C CYS A 287 49.15 7.35 -22.84
N PRO A 288 49.04 7.12 -21.52
CA PRO A 288 50.07 6.42 -20.75
C PRO A 288 50.24 4.94 -21.12
N CYS A 289 49.34 4.36 -21.93
CA CYS A 289 49.48 2.99 -22.45
C CYS A 289 50.57 2.84 -23.53
N GLY A 290 51.24 3.93 -23.93
CA GLY A 290 52.31 3.89 -24.93
C GLY A 290 51.84 3.81 -26.38
N SER A 291 50.53 3.94 -26.65
CA SER A 291 49.98 3.77 -28.01
C SER A 291 50.30 4.92 -28.98
N GLY A 292 51.03 5.96 -28.55
CA GLY A 292 51.29 7.19 -29.33
C GLY A 292 50.07 8.09 -29.60
N ARG A 293 48.88 7.75 -29.08
CA ARG A 293 47.62 8.51 -29.28
C ARG A 293 47.38 9.48 -28.11
N LYS A 294 46.62 10.56 -28.35
CA LYS A 294 46.14 11.43 -27.25
C LYS A 294 45.19 10.66 -26.32
N TYR A 295 45.20 10.95 -25.02
CA TYR A 295 44.39 10.25 -24.01
C TYR A 295 42.92 10.14 -24.41
N LYS A 296 42.30 11.24 -24.87
CA LYS A 296 40.90 11.25 -25.35
C LYS A 296 40.57 10.39 -26.57
N LYS A 297 41.58 9.96 -27.33
CA LYS A 297 41.42 9.10 -28.52
C LYS A 297 41.85 7.66 -28.24
N CYS A 298 42.00 7.31 -26.96
CA CYS A 298 42.39 6.00 -26.47
C CYS A 298 41.63 5.72 -25.17
N HIS A 299 42.30 5.59 -24.02
CA HIS A 299 41.65 5.25 -22.75
C HIS A 299 40.72 6.32 -22.16
N GLY A 300 40.77 7.55 -22.67
CA GLY A 300 39.81 8.61 -22.37
C GLY A 300 38.77 8.84 -23.47
N ALA A 301 38.64 7.88 -24.39
CA ALA A 301 37.55 7.87 -25.36
C ALA A 301 36.33 7.26 -24.68
N ASN A 302 35.50 8.12 -24.12
CA ASN A 302 34.06 7.86 -24.04
C ASN A 302 33.47 8.23 -25.40
#